data_AF-A0A4D4L956-F1
#
_entry.id   AF-A0A4D4L956-F1
#
_cell.length_a   1.000
_cell.length_b   1.000
_cell.length_c   1.000
_cell.angle_alpha   90.00
_cell.angle_beta   90.00
_cell.angle_gamma   90.00
#
_symmetry.space_group_name_H-M   'P 1'
#
loop_
_entity.id
_entity.type
_entity.pdbx_description
1 polymer ?
#
loop_
_entity_poly.entity_id
_entity_poly.type
_entity_poly.pdbx_seq_one_letter_code
_entity_poly.pdbx_strand_id
1 'polypeptide(L)'
;MLRRRAGRDGPAVRRRRDQPGTADHAAPCELTGEVVTLRRDDPVGGDLAAVRHGGVTAILVSRRKPFHTLADFGELDPRGYDLVVVKIGYLEPELYDVAADWRLALTPGGVDQDLARLGHRRLVRPLYPFDDEGFEVPHLEPLLL
;
A
#
# COMPACT_ATOMS: atom_id res chain seq x y z
N MET A 1 5.17 11.60 -36.31
CA MET A 1 3.98 10.74 -36.30
C MET A 1 4.44 9.29 -36.46
N LEU A 2 4.78 8.61 -35.36
CA LEU A 2 5.25 7.22 -35.39
C LEU A 2 4.25 6.37 -34.61
N ARG A 3 3.29 5.78 -35.32
CA ARG A 3 2.35 4.81 -34.75
C ARG A 3 3.06 3.45 -34.70
N ARG A 4 3.48 3.00 -33.51
CA ARG A 4 3.69 1.58 -33.26
C ARG A 4 2.36 0.96 -32.87
N ARG A 5 1.80 0.12 -33.75
CA ARG A 5 0.82 -0.89 -33.35
C ARG A 5 1.52 -1.80 -32.35
N ALA A 6 1.07 -1.80 -31.11
CA ALA A 6 1.40 -2.88 -30.19
C ALA A 6 0.78 -4.15 -30.74
N GLY A 7 1.63 -5.09 -31.17
CA GLY A 7 1.24 -6.46 -31.45
C GLY A 7 0.58 -7.07 -30.22
N ARG A 8 -0.24 -8.08 -30.48
CA ARG A 8 -1.07 -8.81 -29.51
C ARG A 8 -0.27 -9.63 -28.47
N ASP A 9 1.03 -9.40 -28.38
CA ASP A 9 2.02 -10.10 -27.57
C ASP A 9 2.85 -9.08 -26.76
N GLY A 10 2.17 -8.23 -25.98
CA GLY A 10 2.83 -7.52 -24.88
C GLY A 10 3.32 -8.55 -23.84
N PRO A 11 4.40 -8.26 -23.08
CA PRO A 11 4.88 -9.19 -22.06
C PRO A 11 3.73 -9.54 -21.13
N ALA A 12 3.33 -10.81 -21.13
CA ALA A 12 2.30 -11.30 -20.24
C ALA A 12 2.80 -11.08 -18.81
N VAL A 13 2.17 -10.14 -18.10
CA VAL A 13 2.40 -9.95 -16.66
C VAL A 13 1.87 -11.22 -15.99
N ARG A 14 2.80 -12.13 -15.67
CA ARG A 14 2.47 -13.41 -15.04
C ARG A 14 1.87 -13.10 -13.67
N ARG A 15 0.60 -13.44 -13.48
CA ARG A 15 -0.07 -13.34 -12.17
C ARG A 15 0.72 -14.19 -11.17
N ARG A 16 1.47 -13.56 -10.27
CA ARG A 16 2.01 -14.23 -9.09
C ARG A 16 0.91 -14.22 -8.04
N ARG A 17 0.34 -15.39 -7.74
CA ARG A 17 -0.72 -15.56 -6.74
C ARG A 17 -0.23 -15.42 -5.30
N ASP A 18 1.07 -15.29 -5.11
CA ASP A 18 1.71 -15.58 -3.83
C ASP A 18 2.32 -14.32 -3.21
N GLN A 19 1.51 -13.26 -3.03
CA GLN A 19 1.84 -12.26 -2.02
C GLN A 19 1.11 -12.66 -0.73
N PRO A 20 1.84 -13.19 0.28
CA PRO A 20 1.23 -13.58 1.55
C PRO A 20 0.46 -12.40 2.14
N GLY A 21 -0.81 -12.60 2.50
CA GLY A 21 -1.67 -11.60 3.13
C GLY A 21 -2.43 -10.66 2.18
N THR A 22 -2.27 -10.73 0.85
CA THR A 22 -3.13 -9.96 -0.07
C THR A 22 -4.37 -10.76 -0.49
N ALA A 23 -4.21 -12.07 -0.70
CA ALA A 23 -5.24 -12.94 -1.27
C ALA A 23 -6.53 -13.03 -0.43
N ASP A 24 -6.43 -12.84 0.89
CA ASP A 24 -7.56 -12.95 1.81
C ASP A 24 -8.34 -11.64 1.98
N HIS A 25 -7.80 -10.51 1.50
CA HIS A 25 -8.37 -9.18 1.75
C HIS A 25 -8.68 -8.38 0.47
N ALA A 26 -8.13 -8.78 -0.68
CA ALA A 26 -8.46 -8.19 -1.97
C ALA A 26 -8.30 -9.19 -3.12
N ALA A 27 -9.21 -9.13 -4.09
CA ALA A 27 -9.05 -9.85 -5.34
C ALA A 27 -8.04 -9.12 -6.26
N PRO A 28 -7.16 -9.84 -6.97
CA PRO A 28 -6.26 -9.21 -7.94
C PRO A 28 -7.04 -8.49 -9.05
N CYS A 29 -6.67 -7.24 -9.33
CA CYS A 29 -7.25 -6.43 -10.40
C CYS A 29 -6.44 -6.59 -11.71
N GLU A 30 -7.13 -6.74 -12.84
CA GLU A 30 -6.48 -6.63 -14.16
C GLU A 30 -6.28 -5.17 -14.52
N LEU A 31 -5.06 -4.80 -14.88
CA LEU A 31 -4.70 -3.45 -15.31
C LEU A 31 -4.10 -3.52 -16.71
N THR A 32 -4.72 -2.82 -17.66
CA THR A 32 -4.16 -2.58 -19.00
C THR A 32 -4.00 -1.09 -19.18
N GLY A 33 -2.78 -0.61 -19.41
CA GLY A 33 -2.52 0.82 -19.53
C GLY A 33 -1.23 1.13 -20.28
N GLU A 34 -0.95 2.42 -20.41
CA GLU A 34 0.30 2.92 -20.96
C GLU A 34 1.41 2.79 -19.91
N VAL A 35 2.54 2.20 -20.27
CA VAL A 35 3.71 2.18 -19.41
C VAL A 35 4.44 3.52 -19.56
N VAL A 36 4.39 4.37 -18.53
CA VAL A 36 4.99 5.72 -18.56
C VAL A 36 6.41 5.75 -18.03
N THR A 37 6.77 4.80 -17.16
CA THR A 37 8.13 4.65 -16.62
C THR A 37 8.45 3.16 -16.46
N LEU A 38 9.68 2.79 -16.80
CA LEU A 38 10.24 1.46 -16.53
C LEU A 38 11.61 1.63 -15.87
N ARG A 39 11.78 1.00 -14.71
CA ARG A 39 13.07 0.93 -14.01
C ARG A 39 13.38 -0.52 -13.70
N ARG A 40 14.61 -0.93 -13.97
CA ARG A 40 15.10 -2.27 -13.64
C ARG A 40 16.07 -2.21 -12.49
N ASP A 41 16.17 -3.33 -11.79
CA ASP A 41 17.21 -3.56 -10.79
C ASP A 41 17.24 -2.50 -9.65
N ASP A 42 16.07 -1.97 -9.26
CA ASP A 42 15.96 -1.19 -8.03
C ASP A 42 16.39 -2.08 -6.85
N PRO A 43 17.30 -1.59 -5.98
CA PRO A 43 17.89 -2.40 -4.93
C PRO A 43 16.85 -2.95 -3.95
N VAL A 44 15.72 -2.26 -3.78
CA VAL A 44 14.65 -2.64 -2.85
C VAL A 44 13.49 -3.32 -3.58
N GLY A 45 12.91 -2.66 -4.59
CA GLY A 45 11.70 -3.08 -5.30
C GLY A 45 11.93 -4.01 -6.48
N GLY A 46 13.17 -4.23 -6.90
CA GLY A 46 13.47 -5.01 -8.11
C GLY A 46 13.08 -4.25 -9.37
N ASP A 47 12.21 -4.84 -10.19
CA ASP A 47 11.70 -4.17 -11.39
C ASP A 47 10.48 -3.34 -11.04
N LEU A 48 10.43 -2.11 -11.54
CA LEU A 48 9.31 -1.19 -11.39
C LEU A 48 8.73 -0.80 -12.74
N ALA A 49 7.40 -0.74 -12.80
CA ALA A 49 6.67 -0.19 -13.92
C ALA A 49 5.59 0.76 -13.42
N ALA A 50 5.61 2.00 -13.90
CA ALA A 50 4.49 2.92 -13.73
C ALA A 50 3.52 2.75 -14.90
N VAL A 51 2.28 2.36 -14.61
CA VAL A 51 1.26 2.07 -15.62
C VAL A 51 0.10 3.04 -15.45
N ARG A 52 -0.21 3.80 -16.50
CA ARG A 52 -1.27 4.80 -16.54
C ARG A 52 -2.52 4.27 -17.24
N HIS A 53 -3.67 4.35 -16.58
CA HIS A 53 -4.98 4.01 -17.14
C HIS A 53 -6.07 4.87 -16.49
N GLY A 54 -6.92 5.52 -17.30
CA GLY A 54 -8.11 6.21 -16.79
C GLY A 54 -7.85 7.27 -15.72
N GLY A 55 -6.73 8.00 -15.82
CA GLY A 55 -6.33 9.03 -14.83
C GLY A 55 -5.57 8.48 -13.61
N VAL A 56 -5.43 7.17 -13.46
CA VAL A 56 -4.65 6.54 -12.39
C VAL A 56 -3.28 6.15 -12.94
N THR A 57 -2.22 6.47 -12.19
CA THR A 57 -0.88 5.90 -12.40
C THR A 57 -0.59 4.93 -11.26
N ALA A 58 -0.50 3.64 -11.58
CA ALA A 58 -0.14 2.60 -10.61
C ALA A 58 1.34 2.22 -10.75
N ILE A 59 2.08 2.24 -9.64
CA ILE A 59 3.46 1.75 -9.61
C ILE A 59 3.44 0.27 -9.21
N LEU A 60 3.82 -0.59 -10.14
CA LEU A 60 3.97 -2.03 -9.94
C LEU A 60 5.43 -2.33 -9.60
N VAL A 61 5.66 -3.10 -8.53
CA VAL A 61 7.00 -3.50 -8.06
C VAL A 61 7.10 -5.02 -8.05
N SER A 62 8.25 -5.58 -8.46
CA SER A 62 8.44 -7.04 -8.47
C SER A 62 8.76 -7.61 -7.08
N ARG A 63 9.27 -6.77 -6.17
CA ARG A 63 9.49 -7.08 -4.75
C ARG A 63 8.85 -5.99 -3.88
N ARG A 64 8.46 -6.35 -2.66
CA ARG A 64 7.85 -5.42 -1.69
C ARG A 64 8.81 -4.24 -1.46
N LYS A 65 8.36 -3.04 -1.84
CA LYS A 65 9.09 -1.77 -1.64
C LYS A 65 8.21 -0.79 -0.85
N PRO A 66 8.75 -0.18 0.22
CA PRO A 66 8.11 0.98 0.85
C PRO A 66 8.27 2.24 -0.03
N PHE A 67 7.31 3.15 0.04
CA PHE A 67 7.38 4.48 -0.56
C PHE A 67 7.30 5.51 0.57
N HIS A 68 8.44 5.81 1.19
CA HIS A 68 8.53 6.66 2.37
C HIS A 68 9.05 8.06 2.03
N THR A 69 9.89 8.14 1.00
CA THR A 69 10.56 9.37 0.57
C THR A 69 10.15 9.76 -0.84
N LEU A 70 10.39 11.01 -1.23
CA LEU A 70 10.17 11.44 -2.62
C LEU A 70 11.02 10.64 -3.61
N ALA A 71 12.24 10.26 -3.19
CA ALA A 71 13.14 9.46 -4.02
C ALA A 71 12.59 8.07 -4.37
N ASP A 72 11.69 7.51 -3.56
CA ASP A 72 11.10 6.19 -3.82
C ASP A 72 10.20 6.18 -5.07
N PHE A 73 9.66 7.34 -5.47
CA PHE A 73 8.86 7.51 -6.68
C PHE A 73 9.70 7.60 -7.96
N GLY A 74 11.03 7.74 -7.83
CA GLY A 74 11.95 7.85 -8.96
C GLY A 74 11.69 9.13 -9.77
N GLU A 75 11.39 8.95 -11.06
CA GLU A 75 11.14 10.06 -12.00
C GLU A 75 9.72 10.64 -11.88
N LEU A 76 8.82 9.99 -11.14
CA LEU A 76 7.48 10.51 -10.90
C LEU A 76 7.54 11.54 -9.77
N ASP A 77 7.07 12.75 -10.04
CA ASP A 77 6.86 13.75 -9.00
C ASP A 77 5.46 13.60 -8.40
N PRO A 78 5.33 13.17 -7.13
CA PRO A 78 4.03 13.00 -6.48
C PRO A 78 3.25 14.32 -6.39
N ARG A 79 3.90 15.48 -6.45
CA ARG A 79 3.24 16.80 -6.44
C ARG A 79 2.40 17.07 -7.68
N GLY A 80 2.62 16.34 -8.77
CA GLY A 80 1.87 16.47 -10.01
C GLY A 80 0.52 15.74 -10.02
N TYR A 81 0.14 15.10 -8.91
CA TYR A 81 -1.08 14.30 -8.80
C TYR A 81 -2.07 14.93 -7.83
N ASP A 82 -3.36 14.88 -8.16
CA ASP A 82 -4.43 15.35 -7.28
C ASP A 82 -4.54 14.50 -5.99
N LEU A 83 -4.15 13.22 -6.08
CA LEU A 83 -4.14 12.28 -4.97
C LEU A 83 -2.97 11.30 -5.11
N VAL A 84 -2.22 11.13 -4.02
CA VAL A 84 -1.16 10.11 -3.91
C VAL A 84 -1.55 9.12 -2.82
N VAL A 85 -1.57 7.84 -3.17
CA VAL A 85 -1.90 6.75 -2.25
C VAL A 85 -0.65 5.91 -2.01
N VAL A 86 -0.21 5.86 -0.75
CA VAL A 86 0.94 5.07 -0.30
C VAL A 86 0.53 4.09 0.79
N LYS A 87 1.17 2.92 0.84
CA LYS A 87 0.94 1.93 1.89
C LYS A 87 1.97 2.11 3.01
N ILE A 88 1.67 3.01 3.94
CA ILE A 88 2.47 3.31 5.13
C ILE A 88 1.57 3.39 6.38
N GLY A 89 2.11 3.05 7.54
CA GLY A 89 1.36 3.06 8.81
C GLY A 89 1.21 4.45 9.43
N TYR A 90 2.13 5.36 9.10
CA TYR A 90 2.15 6.77 9.50
C TYR A 90 2.60 7.58 8.28
N LEU A 91 2.20 8.85 8.22
CA LEU A 91 2.65 9.72 7.15
C LEU A 91 4.10 10.17 7.41
N GLU A 92 5.00 9.81 6.51
CA GLU A 92 6.43 10.12 6.61
C GLU A 92 6.69 11.63 6.41
N PRO A 93 7.70 12.23 7.06
CA PRO A 93 7.92 13.68 7.05
C PRO A 93 8.00 14.31 5.66
N GLU A 94 8.76 13.71 4.73
CA GLU A 94 8.86 14.26 3.37
C GLU A 94 7.53 14.26 2.62
N LEU A 95 6.70 13.24 2.84
CA LEU A 95 5.38 13.15 2.22
C LEU A 95 4.39 14.07 2.90
N TYR A 96 4.52 14.28 4.22
CA TYR A 96 3.76 15.26 4.97
C TYR A 96 4.03 16.67 4.47
N ASP A 97 5.30 17.03 4.29
CA ASP A 97 5.71 18.38 3.89
C ASP A 97 5.21 18.78 2.50
N VAL A 98 4.97 17.82 1.62
CA VAL A 98 4.44 18.06 0.25
C VAL A 98 2.94 17.87 0.13
N ALA A 99 2.28 17.29 1.14
CA ALA A 99 0.85 17.07 1.14
C ALA A 99 0.11 18.37 1.46
N ALA A 100 -0.88 18.74 0.64
CA ALA A 100 -1.79 19.84 0.96
C ALA A 100 -2.76 19.47 2.09
N ASP A 101 -3.18 18.20 2.14
CA ASP A 101 -3.96 17.58 3.21
C ASP A 101 -3.67 16.07 3.19
N TRP A 102 -3.98 15.36 4.28
CA TRP A 102 -3.77 13.92 4.38
C TRP A 102 -4.88 13.20 5.14
N ARG A 103 -5.14 11.95 4.75
CA ARG A 103 -6.10 11.06 5.42
C ARG A 103 -5.51 9.66 5.49
N LEU A 104 -5.72 8.99 6.63
CA LEU A 104 -5.43 7.57 6.76
C LEU A 104 -6.67 6.76 6.37
N ALA A 105 -6.56 6.03 5.26
CA ALA A 105 -7.61 5.08 4.86
C ALA A 105 -7.41 3.74 5.58
N LEU A 106 -8.35 3.38 6.46
CA LEU A 106 -8.38 2.09 7.15
C LEU A 106 -8.92 0.99 6.21
N THR A 107 -8.13 0.65 5.20
CA THR A 107 -8.51 -0.38 4.23
C THR A 107 -8.31 -1.79 4.80
N PRO A 108 -9.22 -2.75 4.49
CA PRO A 108 -9.03 -4.15 4.86
C PRO A 108 -7.68 -4.69 4.38
N GLY A 109 -7.00 -5.47 5.21
CA GLY A 109 -5.70 -6.03 4.88
C GLY A 109 -5.04 -6.74 6.06
N GLY A 110 -3.86 -7.33 5.85
CA GLY A 110 -3.12 -8.02 6.91
C GLY A 110 -2.58 -7.13 8.05
N VAL A 111 -2.92 -5.84 8.05
CA VAL A 111 -2.60 -4.83 9.08
C VAL A 111 -3.85 -4.01 9.44
N ASP A 112 -5.03 -4.65 9.40
CA ASP A 112 -6.31 -4.04 9.75
C ASP A 112 -6.29 -3.52 11.21
N GLN A 113 -6.84 -2.33 11.43
CA GLN A 113 -6.95 -1.75 12.78
C GLN A 113 -8.16 -2.32 13.54
N ASP A 114 -9.11 -2.92 12.83
CA ASP A 114 -10.10 -3.79 13.45
C ASP A 114 -9.49 -5.18 13.67
N LEU A 115 -8.79 -5.32 14.79
CA LEU A 115 -8.02 -6.52 15.14
C LEU A 115 -8.88 -7.80 15.17
N ALA A 116 -10.17 -7.68 15.51
CA ALA A 116 -11.08 -8.82 15.56
C ALA A 116 -11.26 -9.46 14.17
N ARG A 117 -11.19 -8.66 13.09
CA ARG A 117 -11.34 -9.14 11.70
C ARG A 117 -10.13 -9.94 11.19
N LEU A 118 -8.98 -9.85 11.86
CA LEU A 118 -7.76 -10.58 11.48
C LEU A 118 -7.78 -12.07 11.87
N GLY A 119 -8.72 -12.50 12.72
CA GLY A 119 -8.93 -13.92 13.03
C GLY A 119 -7.77 -14.59 13.78
N HIS A 120 -7.08 -13.86 14.66
CA HIS A 120 -5.94 -14.36 15.44
C HIS A 120 -6.26 -15.64 16.24
N ARG A 121 -5.33 -16.60 16.22
CA ARG A 121 -5.40 -17.86 16.98
C ARG A 121 -4.11 -18.01 17.79
N ARG A 122 -4.20 -18.54 19.02
CA ARG A 122 -3.10 -18.66 20.02
C ARG A 122 -2.75 -17.34 20.73
N LEU A 123 -3.78 -16.64 21.19
CA LEU A 123 -3.64 -15.49 22.08
C LEU A 123 -3.57 -15.98 23.52
N VAL A 124 -2.73 -15.34 24.35
CA VAL A 124 -2.83 -15.46 25.81
C VAL A 124 -4.05 -14.65 26.23
N ARG A 125 -4.97 -15.26 26.98
CA ARG A 125 -6.26 -14.67 27.37
C ARG A 125 -6.35 -14.49 28.90
N PRO A 126 -7.12 -13.51 29.39
CA PRO A 126 -7.95 -12.58 28.63
C PRO A 126 -7.13 -11.49 27.91
N LEU A 127 -7.49 -11.14 26.67
CA LEU A 127 -6.83 -10.07 25.91
C LEU A 127 -7.85 -9.15 25.23
N TYR A 128 -7.91 -7.89 25.65
CA TYR A 128 -8.71 -6.87 24.97
C TYR A 128 -8.08 -6.55 23.60
N PRO A 129 -8.85 -6.39 22.50
CA PRO A 129 -10.32 -6.38 22.42
C PRO A 129 -10.95 -7.75 22.04
N PHE A 130 -10.28 -8.88 22.27
CA PHE A 130 -10.78 -10.22 21.91
C PHE A 130 -11.61 -10.89 23.01
N ASP A 131 -11.57 -10.34 24.22
CA ASP A 131 -12.30 -10.76 25.41
C ASP A 131 -12.85 -9.49 26.09
N ASP A 132 -14.10 -9.54 26.57
CA ASP A 132 -14.75 -8.43 27.29
C ASP A 132 -14.67 -8.60 28.83
N GLU A 133 -14.29 -9.78 29.32
CA GLU A 133 -14.24 -10.15 30.73
C GLU A 133 -12.80 -10.42 31.21
N GLY A 134 -12.59 -10.35 32.54
CA GLY A 134 -11.30 -10.65 33.15
C GLY A 134 -10.33 -9.46 33.24
N PHE A 135 -10.84 -8.24 33.09
CA PHE A 135 -10.09 -6.99 33.27
C PHE A 135 -10.64 -6.20 34.45
N GLU A 136 -9.76 -5.62 35.26
CA GLU A 136 -10.13 -4.58 36.21
C GLU A 136 -10.36 -3.26 35.44
N VAL A 137 -11.37 -2.49 35.85
CA VAL A 137 -11.63 -1.18 35.25
C VAL A 137 -10.44 -0.26 35.57
N PRO A 138 -9.70 0.24 34.56
CA PRO A 138 -8.58 1.11 34.83
C PRO A 138 -9.07 2.42 35.48
N HIS A 139 -8.28 2.94 36.42
CA HIS A 139 -8.54 4.25 36.98
C HIS A 139 -8.16 5.32 35.94
N LEU A 140 -9.16 6.00 35.37
CA LEU A 140 -9.00 6.94 34.25
C LEU A 140 -8.80 8.41 34.68
N GLU A 141 -8.61 8.70 35.97
CA GLU A 141 -8.34 10.07 36.38
C GLU A 141 -6.98 10.54 35.83
N PRO A 142 -6.93 11.67 35.11
CA PRO A 142 -5.69 12.20 34.57
C PRO A 142 -4.77 12.63 35.72
N LEU A 143 -3.58 12.04 35.78
CA LEU A 143 -2.52 12.51 36.66
C LEU A 143 -1.84 13.71 36.01
N LEU A 144 -2.04 14.89 36.60
CA LEU A 144 -1.24 16.07 36.28
C LEU A 144 0.08 15.94 37.04
N LEU A 145 1.14 15.60 36.31
CA LEU A 145 2.53 15.61 36.79
C LEU A 145 3.12 17.02 36.73
#